data_AF-A0A949IGT1-F1
#
_entry.id   AF-A0A949IGT1-F1
#
_cell.length_a   1.000
_cell.length_b   1.000
_cell.length_c   1.000
_cell.angle_alpha   90.00
_cell.angle_beta   90.00
_cell.angle_gamma   90.00
#
_symmetry.space_group_name_H-M   'P 1'
#
loop_
_entity.id
_entity.type
_entity.pdbx_description
1 polymer ?
#
loop_
_entity_poly.entity_id
_entity_poly.type
_entity_poly.pdbx_seq_one_letter_code
_entity_poly.pdbx_strand_id
1 'polypeptide(L)'
;MYKIAKGLTIMYAATAISIFACGAFSLGTFPALGIGAVLLTALEVLAAAWVFYSIIGVAVCAPFGVKNPGYLLPTVLGVLSGSASIALVGWLSPSVVLASGFVAAMPFALANTLLIWALGYASGYLRKGLTFLPTR
;
A
#
# COMPACT_ATOMS: atom_id res chain seq x y z
N MET A 1 7.04 -17.67 10.59
CA MET A 1 6.09 -16.67 11.13
C MET A 1 6.71 -15.30 11.35
N TYR A 2 7.88 -15.18 12.01
CA TYR A 2 8.54 -13.89 12.29
C TYR A 2 8.76 -12.97 11.06
N LYS A 3 9.19 -13.52 9.91
CA LYS A 3 9.39 -12.72 8.69
C LYS A 3 8.10 -12.10 8.15
N ILE A 4 7.00 -12.86 8.12
CA ILE A 4 5.70 -12.39 7.62
C ILE A 4 5.15 -11.29 8.54
N ALA A 5 5.21 -11.51 9.86
CA ALA A 5 4.80 -10.52 10.84
C ALA A 5 5.58 -9.21 10.68
N LYS A 6 6.92 -9.28 10.52
CA LYS A 6 7.75 -8.10 10.27
C LYS A 6 7.34 -7.35 9.00
N GLY A 7 7.06 -8.06 7.90
CA GLY A 7 6.58 -7.44 6.66
C GLY A 7 5.25 -6.71 6.84
N LEU A 8 4.29 -7.33 7.51
CA LEU A 8 2.99 -6.72 7.83
C LEU A 8 3.15 -5.47 8.71
N THR A 9 4.01 -5.53 9.73
CA THR A 9 4.29 -4.37 10.58
C THR A 9 4.89 -3.20 9.80
N ILE A 10 5.78 -3.46 8.85
CA ILE A 10 6.36 -2.41 7.99
C ILE A 10 5.27 -1.76 7.13
N MET A 11 4.42 -2.57 6.50
CA MET A 11 3.34 -2.06 5.64
C MET A 11 2.32 -1.26 6.45
N TYR A 12 1.98 -1.73 7.64
CA TYR A 12 1.07 -1.06 8.56
C TYR A 12 1.66 0.28 9.05
N ALA A 13 2.91 0.27 9.51
CA ALA A 13 3.58 1.47 9.98
C ALA A 13 3.72 2.52 8.87
N ALA A 14 4.12 2.11 7.66
CA ALA A 14 4.18 3.01 6.49
C ALA A 14 2.83 3.66 6.23
N THR A 15 1.76 2.85 6.18
CA THR A 15 0.41 3.33 5.88
C THR A 15 -0.10 4.30 6.96
N ALA A 16 0.12 3.98 8.24
CA ALA A 16 -0.22 4.87 9.35
C ALA A 16 0.55 6.20 9.29
N ILE A 17 1.86 6.16 9.01
CA ILE A 17 2.69 7.37 8.83
C ILE A 17 2.18 8.20 7.65
N SER A 18 1.86 7.57 6.51
CA SER A 18 1.35 8.27 5.34
C SER A 18 0.00 8.93 5.60
N ILE A 19 -0.93 8.25 6.28
CA ILE A 19 -2.22 8.81 6.67
C ILE A 19 -2.02 10.00 7.62
N PHE A 20 -1.20 9.82 8.66
CA PHE A 20 -0.88 10.88 9.61
C PHE A 20 -0.28 12.10 8.92
N ALA A 21 0.73 11.91 8.07
CA ALA A 21 1.37 12.99 7.32
C ALA A 21 0.37 13.69 6.39
N CYS A 22 -0.51 12.94 5.71
CA CYS A 22 -1.53 13.52 4.86
C CYS A 22 -2.47 14.45 5.63
N GLY A 23 -2.94 14.01 6.80
CA GLY A 23 -3.79 14.83 7.67
C GLY A 23 -3.05 16.03 8.26
N ALA A 24 -1.81 15.84 8.73
CA ALA A 24 -1.00 16.88 9.36
C ALA A 24 -0.58 18.00 8.40
N PHE A 25 -0.35 17.68 7.13
CA PHE A 25 0.04 18.62 6.08
C PHE A 25 -1.12 19.02 5.15
N SER A 26 -2.36 18.64 5.47
CA SER A 26 -3.55 18.97 4.67
C SER A 26 -3.45 18.56 3.18
N LEU A 27 -2.91 17.38 2.90
CA LEU A 27 -2.67 16.89 1.52
C LEU A 27 -3.94 16.36 0.82
N GLY A 28 -5.12 16.53 1.42
CA GLY A 28 -6.42 16.34 0.77
C GLY A 28 -6.93 14.91 0.61
N THR A 29 -6.14 13.87 0.91
CA THR A 29 -6.59 12.46 0.82
C THR A 29 -7.24 11.99 2.12
N PHE A 30 -6.63 12.32 3.25
CA PHE A 30 -7.09 12.01 4.61
C PHE A 30 -7.19 13.32 5.42
N PRO A 31 -8.24 13.50 6.24
CA PRO A 31 -8.33 14.64 7.15
C PRO A 31 -7.35 14.47 8.33
N ALA A 32 -7.23 15.52 9.16
CA ALA A 32 -6.55 15.40 10.44
C ALA A 32 -7.36 14.48 11.37
N LEU A 33 -6.86 13.27 11.60
CA LEU A 33 -7.49 12.24 12.42
C LEU A 33 -6.76 12.08 13.76
N GLY A 34 -7.48 11.71 14.80
CA GLY A 34 -6.87 11.25 16.06
C GLY A 34 -6.07 9.96 15.86
N ILE A 35 -5.07 9.71 16.72
CA ILE A 35 -4.15 8.57 16.57
C ILE A 35 -4.89 7.22 16.45
N GLY A 36 -5.94 7.00 17.26
CA GLY A 36 -6.73 5.77 17.17
C GLY A 36 -7.41 5.59 15.81
N ALA A 37 -7.95 6.66 15.23
CA ALA A 37 -8.55 6.63 13.91
C ALA A 37 -7.51 6.43 12.80
N VAL A 38 -6.33 7.07 12.89
CA VAL A 38 -5.22 6.82 11.95
C VAL A 38 -4.84 5.33 11.92
N LEU A 39 -4.68 4.74 13.11
CA LEU A 39 -4.28 3.34 13.26
C LEU A 39 -5.36 2.38 12.73
N LEU A 40 -6.64 2.68 12.96
CA LEU A 40 -7.75 1.88 12.46
C LEU A 40 -7.88 2.00 10.93
N THR A 41 -7.87 3.22 10.40
CA THR A 41 -7.94 3.45 8.94
C THR A 41 -6.75 2.82 8.22
N ALA A 42 -5.55 2.85 8.81
CA ALA A 42 -4.39 2.16 8.25
C ALA A 42 -4.60 0.63 8.18
N LEU A 43 -5.27 0.05 9.18
CA LEU A 43 -5.58 -1.38 9.20
C LEU A 43 -6.61 -1.73 8.13
N GLU A 44 -7.67 -0.94 8.00
CA GLU A 44 -8.72 -1.12 6.99
C GLU A 44 -8.16 -1.02 5.57
N VAL A 45 -7.37 0.02 5.30
CA VAL A 45 -6.70 0.20 4.01
C VAL A 45 -5.73 -0.95 3.73
N LEU A 46 -4.97 -1.41 4.72
CA LEU A 46 -4.05 -2.52 4.49
C LEU A 46 -4.79 -3.84 4.22
N ALA A 47 -5.87 -4.11 4.95
CA ALA A 47 -6.66 -5.33 4.81
C ALA A 47 -7.31 -5.40 3.43
N ALA A 48 -7.95 -4.32 2.98
CA ALA A 48 -8.57 -4.25 1.65
C ALA A 48 -7.50 -4.27 0.55
N ALA A 49 -6.39 -3.56 0.70
CA ALA A 49 -5.28 -3.60 -0.26
C ALA A 49 -4.72 -5.02 -0.42
N TRP A 50 -4.61 -5.81 0.66
CA TRP A 50 -4.13 -7.20 0.58
C TRP A 50 -5.04 -8.10 -0.27
N VAL A 51 -6.35 -7.91 -0.15
CA VAL A 51 -7.34 -8.65 -0.96
C VAL A 51 -7.20 -8.28 -2.44
N PHE A 52 -7.18 -6.98 -2.77
CA PHE A 52 -6.99 -6.52 -4.15
C PHE A 52 -5.65 -6.96 -4.72
N TYR A 53 -4.57 -6.87 -3.94
CA TYR A 53 -3.23 -7.29 -4.35
C TYR A 53 -3.21 -8.78 -4.70
N SER A 54 -3.83 -9.62 -3.88
CA SER A 54 -3.92 -11.06 -4.12
C SER A 54 -4.69 -11.37 -5.41
N ILE A 55 -5.83 -10.72 -5.62
CA ILE A 55 -6.67 -10.92 -6.82
C ILE A 55 -5.92 -10.50 -8.09
N ILE A 56 -5.39 -9.26 -8.11
CA ILE A 56 -4.69 -8.72 -9.28
C ILE A 56 -3.39 -9.51 -9.51
N GLY A 57 -2.67 -9.84 -8.44
CA GLY A 57 -1.44 -10.63 -8.49
C GLY A 57 -1.65 -12.00 -9.09
N VAL A 58 -2.71 -12.72 -8.70
CA VAL A 58 -3.05 -14.02 -9.32
C VAL A 58 -3.44 -13.84 -10.78
N ALA A 59 -4.30 -12.87 -11.08
CA ALA A 59 -4.76 -12.60 -12.45
C ALA A 59 -3.63 -12.21 -13.41
N VAL A 60 -2.58 -11.54 -12.92
CA VAL A 60 -1.43 -11.12 -13.74
C VAL A 60 -0.31 -12.16 -13.74
N CYS A 61 0.02 -12.79 -12.61
CA CYS A 61 1.17 -13.70 -12.55
C CYS A 61 0.85 -15.10 -13.07
N ALA A 62 -0.38 -15.62 -12.86
CA ALA A 62 -0.73 -16.99 -13.24
C ALA A 62 -0.76 -17.22 -14.76
N PRO A 63 -1.38 -16.36 -15.59
CA PRO A 63 -1.42 -16.58 -17.04
C PRO A 63 -0.06 -16.42 -17.72
N PHE A 64 0.81 -15.58 -17.16
CA PHE A 64 2.11 -15.23 -17.75
C PHE A 64 3.28 -16.04 -17.16
N GLY A 65 3.01 -16.96 -16.23
CA GLY A 65 4.03 -17.82 -15.63
C GLY A 65 5.16 -17.06 -14.93
N VAL A 66 4.87 -15.87 -14.39
CA VAL A 66 5.89 -14.98 -13.80
C VAL A 66 6.37 -15.57 -12.48
N LYS A 67 7.62 -16.04 -12.46
CA LYS A 67 8.25 -16.60 -11.24
C LYS A 67 9.01 -15.55 -10.43
N ASN A 68 9.65 -14.57 -11.09
CA ASN A 68 10.43 -13.51 -10.46
C ASN A 68 10.05 -12.12 -11.02
N PRO A 69 9.04 -11.46 -10.43
CA PRO A 69 8.41 -10.27 -11.02
C PRO A 69 9.25 -8.98 -11.01
N GLY A 70 10.46 -8.99 -10.42
CA GLY A 70 11.24 -7.77 -10.18
C GLY A 70 10.56 -6.80 -9.21
N TYR A 71 11.09 -5.59 -9.03
CA TYR A 71 10.46 -4.56 -8.17
C TYR A 71 9.33 -3.78 -8.87
N LEU A 72 9.36 -3.69 -10.20
CA LEU A 72 8.38 -2.91 -10.96
C LEU A 72 6.96 -3.47 -10.81
N LEU A 73 6.77 -4.77 -11.04
CA LEU A 73 5.44 -5.36 -11.00
C LEU A 73 4.80 -5.29 -9.60
N PRO A 74 5.49 -5.66 -8.50
CA PRO A 74 4.95 -5.49 -7.15
C PRO A 74 4.66 -4.02 -6.80
N THR A 75 5.42 -3.06 -7.34
CA THR A 75 5.14 -1.63 -7.16
C THR A 75 3.85 -1.23 -7.86
N VAL A 76 3.67 -1.61 -9.14
CA VAL A 76 2.44 -1.33 -9.89
C VAL A 76 1.24 -1.99 -9.21
N LEU A 77 1.37 -3.25 -8.79
CA LEU A 77 0.34 -3.95 -8.03
C LEU A 77 0.03 -3.25 -6.70
N GLY A 78 1.05 -2.76 -5.99
CA GLY A 78 0.90 -1.98 -4.76
C GLY A 78 0.13 -0.69 -4.98
N VAL A 79 0.43 0.05 -6.05
CA VAL A 79 -0.30 1.27 -6.42
C VAL A 79 -1.76 0.96 -6.75
N LEU A 80 -2.02 -0.03 -7.61
CA LEU A 80 -3.38 -0.37 -8.04
C LEU A 80 -4.23 -0.87 -6.86
N SER A 81 -3.70 -1.79 -6.06
CA SER A 81 -4.38 -2.33 -4.89
C SER A 81 -4.58 -1.29 -3.80
N GLY A 82 -3.58 -0.44 -3.53
CA GLY A 82 -3.68 0.67 -2.58
C GLY A 82 -4.73 1.70 -3.03
N SER A 83 -4.76 2.05 -4.31
CA SER A 83 -5.74 3.01 -4.85
C SER A 83 -7.17 2.46 -4.76
N ALA A 84 -7.37 1.20 -5.14
CA ALA A 84 -8.66 0.52 -4.99
C ALA A 84 -9.10 0.45 -3.53
N SER A 85 -8.16 0.15 -2.63
CA SER A 85 -8.43 0.10 -1.20
C SER A 85 -8.83 1.44 -0.62
N ILE A 86 -8.12 2.52 -0.94
CA ILE A 86 -8.42 3.87 -0.43
C ILE A 86 -9.77 4.33 -0.97
N ALA A 87 -10.06 4.09 -2.25
CA ALA A 87 -11.36 4.40 -2.84
C ALA A 87 -12.50 3.63 -2.14
N LEU A 88 -12.32 2.33 -1.89
CA LEU A 88 -13.30 1.52 -1.18
C LEU A 88 -13.52 2.02 0.26
N VAL A 89 -12.45 2.29 1.00
CA VAL A 89 -12.55 2.83 2.37
C VAL A 89 -13.22 4.20 2.36
N GLY A 90 -12.96 5.05 1.35
CA GLY A 90 -13.64 6.32 1.21
C GLY A 90 -15.13 6.22 0.85
N TRP A 91 -15.55 5.18 0.15
CA TRP A 91 -16.98 4.90 -0.06
C TRP A 91 -17.67 4.39 1.20
N LEU A 92 -16.99 3.54 1.97
CA LEU A 92 -17.53 2.98 3.21
C LEU A 92 -17.48 3.96 4.38
N SER A 93 -16.51 4.89 4.37
CA SER A 93 -16.23 5.81 5.48
C SER A 93 -15.74 7.16 4.95
N PRO A 94 -16.63 7.98 4.38
CA PRO A 94 -16.27 9.27 3.78
C PRO A 94 -15.75 10.30 4.81
N SER A 95 -15.98 10.07 6.11
CA SER A 95 -15.44 10.91 7.18
C SER A 95 -13.95 10.72 7.43
N VAL A 96 -13.34 9.63 6.95
CA VAL A 96 -11.91 9.32 7.17
C VAL A 96 -11.08 9.36 5.88
N VAL A 97 -11.71 9.35 4.70
CA VAL A 97 -11.04 9.54 3.40
C VAL A 97 -11.80 10.57 2.58
N LEU A 98 -11.13 11.66 2.25
CA LEU A 98 -11.69 12.78 1.49
C LEU A 98 -11.57 12.55 -0.03
N ALA A 99 -10.54 11.82 -0.47
CA ALA A 99 -10.33 11.45 -1.87
C ALA A 99 -11.00 10.11 -2.19
N SER A 100 -12.29 10.14 -2.53
CA SER A 100 -13.14 8.95 -2.77
C SER A 100 -13.04 8.36 -4.19
N GLY A 101 -12.06 8.78 -4.99
CA GLY A 101 -11.88 8.32 -6.37
C GLY A 101 -10.59 7.51 -6.56
N PHE A 102 -10.67 6.42 -7.33
CA PHE A 102 -9.51 5.57 -7.66
C PHE A 102 -8.31 6.37 -8.16
N VAL A 103 -8.53 7.24 -9.17
CA VAL A 103 -7.46 8.07 -9.77
C VAL A 103 -6.91 9.08 -8.77
N ALA A 104 -7.78 9.68 -7.94
CA ALA A 104 -7.37 10.62 -6.91
C ALA A 104 -6.53 9.96 -5.81
N ALA A 105 -6.74 8.66 -5.55
CA ALA A 105 -5.98 7.90 -4.58
C ALA A 105 -4.60 7.42 -5.09
N MET A 106 -4.37 7.42 -6.41
CA MET A 106 -3.12 6.89 -7.00
C MET A 106 -1.84 7.58 -6.51
N PRO A 107 -1.75 8.92 -6.42
CA PRO A 107 -0.54 9.58 -5.93
C PRO A 107 -0.21 9.19 -4.49
N PHE A 108 -1.23 9.06 -3.64
CA PHE A 108 -1.05 8.60 -2.27
C PHE A 108 -0.64 7.13 -2.21
N ALA A 109 -1.29 6.26 -2.98
CA ALA A 109 -0.96 4.85 -3.04
C ALA A 109 0.49 4.62 -3.53
N LEU A 110 0.96 5.44 -4.48
CA LEU A 110 2.34 5.45 -4.93
C LEU A 110 3.29 5.90 -3.83
N ALA A 111 3.03 7.04 -3.18
CA ALA A 111 3.85 7.52 -2.08
C ALA A 111 3.95 6.49 -0.93
N ASN A 112 2.83 5.89 -0.54
CA ASN A 112 2.79 4.84 0.48
C ASN A 112 3.58 3.61 0.04
N THR A 113 3.42 3.15 -1.20
CA THR A 113 4.16 2.00 -1.74
C THR A 113 5.67 2.26 -1.71
N LEU A 114 6.11 3.45 -2.11
CA LEU A 114 7.52 3.84 -2.04
C LEU A 114 8.03 3.92 -0.60
N LEU A 115 7.21 4.41 0.35
CA LEU A 115 7.56 4.43 1.76
C LEU A 115 7.69 3.00 2.34
N ILE A 116 6.81 2.08 1.95
CA ILE A 116 6.90 0.65 2.30
C ILE A 116 8.23 0.08 1.81
N TRP A 117 8.63 0.37 0.57
CA TRP A 117 9.93 -0.05 0.06
C TRP A 117 11.09 0.57 0.84
N ALA A 118 11.04 1.86 1.14
CA ALA A 118 12.09 2.55 1.88
C ALA A 118 12.27 1.96 3.29
N LEU A 119 11.17 1.72 4.02
CA LEU A 119 11.20 1.07 5.34
C LEU A 119 11.62 -0.40 5.24
N GLY A 120 11.18 -1.11 4.20
CA GLY A 120 11.61 -2.47 3.91
C GLY A 120 13.11 -2.58 3.64
N TYR A 121 13.69 -1.57 2.97
CA TYR A 121 15.12 -1.49 2.70
C TYR A 121 15.90 -1.15 3.97
N ALA A 122 15.48 -0.11 4.68
CA ALA A 122 16.11 0.34 5.92
C ALA A 122 16.11 -0.75 7.02
N SER A 123 15.03 -1.54 7.09
CA SER A 123 14.90 -2.65 8.06
C SER A 123 15.59 -3.94 7.64
N GLY A 124 16.25 -3.96 6.48
CA GLY A 124 16.89 -5.16 5.92
C GLY A 124 15.92 -6.28 5.52
N TYR A 125 14.62 -5.97 5.38
CA TYR A 125 13.60 -6.93 4.96
C TYR A 125 13.66 -7.24 3.47
N LEU A 126 14.01 -6.24 2.65
CA LEU A 126 14.11 -6.38 1.20
C LEU A 126 15.43 -6.98 0.76
N ARG A 127 15.36 -7.92 -0.20
CA ARG A 127 16.54 -8.49 -0.85
C ARG A 127 17.15 -7.47 -1.80
N LYS A 128 18.37 -7.01 -1.50
CA LYS A 128 19.14 -6.06 -2.33
C LYS A 128 19.44 -6.53 -3.78
N GLY A 129 19.20 -7.80 -4.10
CA GLY A 129 19.50 -8.41 -5.41
C GLY A 129 18.32 -8.60 -6.36
N LEU A 130 17.12 -8.11 -6.04
CA LEU A 130 15.99 -8.14 -6.98
C LEU A 130 16.22 -7.10 -8.08
N THR A 131 16.16 -7.53 -9.34
CA THR A 131 16.23 -6.63 -10.50
C THR A 131 14.96 -5.78 -10.59
N PHE A 132 15.07 -4.57 -11.15
CA PHE A 132 13.90 -3.70 -11.36
C PHE A 132 12.87 -4.34 -12.30
N LEU A 133 13.37 -4.96 -13.37
CA LEU A 133 12.60 -5.71 -14.36
C LEU A 133 12.46 -7.19 -13.97
N PRO A 134 11.39 -7.87 -14.43
CA PRO A 134 11.22 -9.30 -14.23
C PRO A 134 12.36 -10.07 -14.90
N THR A 135 12.84 -11.10 -14.22
CA THR A 135 13.72 -12.12 -14.79
C THR A 135 12.87 -13.34 -15.12
N ARG A 136 12.97 -13.83 -16.37
CA ARG A 136 12.24 -15.02 -16.81
C ARG A 136 12.72 -16.27 -16.05
#